data_AF-A0A934WJZ2-F1
#
_entry.id   AF-A0A934WJZ2-F1
#
_cell.length_a   1.000
_cell.length_b   1.000
_cell.length_c   1.000
_cell.angle_alpha   90.00
_cell.angle_beta   90.00
_cell.angle_gamma   90.00
#
_symmetry.space_group_name_H-M   'P 1'
#
loop_
_entity.id
_entity.type
_entity.pdbx_description
1 polymer ?
#
loop_
_entity_poly.entity_id
_entity_poly.type
_entity_poly.pdbx_seq_one_letter_code
_entity_poly.pdbx_strand_id
1 'polypeptide(L)' 'MADRDPFYDTRQAAEYLARSVSCLEYWRFEGLGPRYYRIGAGRGRIRYKKSDLEAFISKGQTDPWRESNKVRGQG' A
#
# COMPACT_ATOMS: atom_id res chain seq x y z
N MET A 1 -16.15 13.65 14.61
CA MET A 1 -16.55 12.23 14.56
C MET A 1 -15.28 11.42 14.71
N ALA A 2 -15.22 10.42 15.59
CA ALA A 2 -13.96 9.81 16.01
C ALA A 2 -13.13 9.29 14.83
N ASP A 3 -12.08 10.02 14.50
CA ASP A 3 -11.00 9.67 13.58
C ASP A 3 -10.19 8.54 14.21
N ARG A 4 -10.75 7.33 14.18
CA ARG A 4 -10.08 6.14 14.69
C ARG A 4 -9.67 5.31 13.50
N ASP A 5 -8.42 5.48 13.08
CA ASP A 5 -7.83 4.69 12.01
C ASP A 5 -7.78 3.21 12.44
N PRO A 6 -8.56 2.32 11.81
CA PRO A 6 -8.68 0.94 12.25
C PRO A 6 -7.44 0.13 11.84
N PHE A 7 -7.08 -0.82 12.70
CA PHE A 7 -6.00 -1.77 12.43
C PHE A 7 -6.52 -3.05 11.77
N TYR A 8 -6.11 -3.28 10.54
CA TYR A 8 -6.30 -4.51 9.79
C TYR A 8 -5.21 -5.52 10.09
N ASP A 9 -5.54 -6.82 10.11
CA ASP A 9 -4.53 -7.87 10.05
C ASP A 9 -4.08 -8.12 8.60
N THR A 10 -3.11 -9.01 8.40
CA THR A 10 -2.55 -9.30 7.06
C THR A 10 -3.61 -9.75 6.05
N ARG A 11 -4.59 -10.57 6.47
CA ARG A 11 -5.65 -11.05 5.59
C ARG A 11 -6.57 -9.91 5.18
N GLN A 12 -7.04 -9.13 6.14
CA GLN A 12 -7.88 -7.97 5.85
C GLN A 12 -7.16 -6.94 4.97
N ALA A 13 -5.87 -6.70 5.19
CA ALA A 13 -5.08 -5.80 4.34
C ALA A 13 -4.88 -6.35 2.92
N ALA A 14 -4.71 -7.67 2.78
CA ALA A 14 -4.61 -8.34 1.48
C ALA A 14 -5.93 -8.19 0.71
N GLU A 15 -7.06 -8.42 1.37
CA GLU A 15 -8.39 -8.21 0.80
C GLU A 15 -8.61 -6.75 0.39
N TYR A 16 -8.20 -5.80 1.24
CA TYR A 16 -8.30 -4.36 0.96
C TYR A 16 -7.48 -3.94 -0.28
N LEU A 17 -6.29 -4.51 -0.45
CA LEU A 17 -5.40 -4.21 -1.57
C LEU A 17 -5.66 -5.08 -2.81
N ALA A 18 -6.67 -5.95 -2.78
CA ALA A 18 -6.92 -6.96 -3.80
C ALA A 18 -5.64 -7.74 -4.17
N ARG A 19 -4.91 -8.20 -3.14
CA ARG A 19 -3.69 -9.01 -3.24
C ARG A 19 -3.81 -10.28 -2.40
N SER A 20 -2.93 -11.24 -2.66
CA SER A 20 -2.80 -12.44 -1.83
C SER A 20 -2.00 -12.13 -0.55
N VAL A 21 -2.29 -12.87 0.52
CA VAL A 21 -1.55 -12.77 1.80
C VAL A 21 -0.06 -13.04 1.59
N SER A 22 0.28 -14.04 0.78
CA SER A 22 1.65 -14.37 0.41
C SER A 22 2.39 -13.22 -0.31
N CYS A 23 1.68 -12.41 -1.10
CA CYS A 23 2.25 -11.20 -1.70
C CYS A 23 2.62 -10.16 -0.64
N LEU A 24 1.78 -9.98 0.39
CA LEU A 24 2.10 -9.08 1.51
C LEU A 24 3.27 -9.59 2.35
N GLU A 25 3.37 -10.90 2.55
CA GLU A 25 4.52 -11.51 3.25
C GLU A 25 5.82 -11.30 2.47
N TYR A 26 5.80 -11.53 1.17
CA TYR A 26 6.93 -11.25 0.29
C TYR A 26 7.32 -9.76 0.32
N TRP A 27 6.36 -8.84 0.20
CA TRP A 27 6.65 -7.41 0.29
C TRP A 27 7.32 -7.00 1.60
N ARG A 28 6.89 -7.56 2.74
CA ARG A 28 7.55 -7.29 4.02
C ARG A 28 9.00 -7.77 4.04
N PHE A 29 9.26 -8.94 3.45
CA PHE A 29 10.60 -9.50 3.38
C PHE A 29 11.53 -8.64 2.52
N GLU A 30 11.04 -8.15 1.39
CA GLU A 30 11.80 -7.29 0.46
C GLU A 30 11.86 -5.82 0.91
N GLY A 31 11.17 -5.43 1.98
CA GLY A 31 11.07 -4.04 2.42
C GLY A 31 10.19 -3.16 1.51
N LEU A 32 9.28 -3.78 0.76
CA LEU A 32 8.30 -3.13 -0.12
C LEU A 32 6.92 -3.05 0.54
N GLY A 33 5.99 -2.35 -0.12
CA GLY A 33 4.57 -2.35 0.26
C GLY A 33 4.16 -1.26 1.27
N PRO A 34 2.92 -1.37 1.80
CA PRO A 34 2.39 -0.43 2.78
C PRO A 34 3.10 -0.55 4.14
N ARG A 35 3.09 0.52 4.93
CA ARG A 35 3.64 0.50 6.29
C ARG A 35 2.89 -0.50 7.17
N TYR A 36 3.66 -1.30 7.90
CA TYR A 36 3.13 -2.27 8.84
C TYR A 36 3.58 -1.97 10.27
N TYR A 37 2.76 -2.37 11.22
CA TYR A 37 2.96 -2.18 12.65
C TYR A 37 3.09 -3.53 13.33
N ARG A 38 4.17 -3.75 14.05
CA ARG A 38 4.36 -4.94 14.88
C ARG A 38 3.87 -4.62 16.29
N ILE A 39 2.72 -5.19 16.66
CA ILE A 39 2.13 -4.98 17.99
C ILE A 39 2.55 -6.13 18.91
N GLY A 40 3.38 -5.82 19.92
CA GLY A 40 3.91 -6.76 20.91
C GLY A 40 5.41 -7.04 20.78
N ALA A 41 6.04 -7.49 21.86
CA ALA A 41 7.45 -7.87 21.89
C ALA A 41 7.68 -9.24 21.24
N GLY A 42 8.83 -9.44 20.58
CA GLY A 42 9.18 -10.72 19.96
C GLY A 42 8.23 -11.09 18.81
N ARG A 43 7.44 -12.17 18.93
CA ARG A 43 6.46 -12.61 17.91
C ARG A 43 5.18 -11.76 17.89
N GLY A 44 5.33 -10.44 17.96
CA GLY A 44 4.22 -9.49 17.87
C GLY A 44 3.41 -9.65 16.59
N ARG A 45 2.10 -9.37 16.67
CA ARG A 45 1.18 -9.49 15.53
C ARG A 45 1.39 -8.34 14.57
N ILE A 46 1.44 -8.63 13.28
CA ILE A 46 1.52 -7.58 12.27
C ILE A 46 0.13 -7.01 11.99
N ARG A 47 0.04 -5.69 11.98
CA ARG A 47 -1.16 -4.91 11.70
C ARG A 47 -0.88 -3.82 10.68
N TYR A 48 -1.92 -3.44 9.96
CA TYR A 48 -1.89 -2.34 9.00
C TYR A 48 -2.92 -1.32 9.41
N LYS A 49 -2.55 -0.06 9.36
CA LYS A 49 -3.48 1.05 9.47
C LYS A 49 -4.20 1.26 8.16
N LYS A 50 -5.48 1.63 8.20
CA LYS A 50 -6.25 1.90 6.99
C LYS A 50 -5.60 3.02 6.18
N SER A 51 -5.26 4.13 6.84
CA SER A 51 -4.65 5.29 6.22
C SER A 51 -3.32 4.96 5.52
N ASP A 52 -2.52 4.04 6.07
CA ASP A 52 -1.27 3.61 5.46
C ASP A 52 -1.50 2.73 4.20
N LEU A 53 -2.55 1.91 4.20
CA LEU A 53 -2.96 1.16 3.00
C LEU A 53 -3.45 2.13 1.91
N GLU A 54 -4.25 3.13 2.28
CA GLU A 54 -4.75 4.16 1.36
C GLU A 54 -3.61 5.03 0.80
N ALA A 55 -2.66 5.45 1.65
CA ALA A 55 -1.48 6.17 1.24
C ALA A 55 -0.62 5.36 0.26
N PHE A 56 -0.52 4.04 0.45
CA PHE A 56 0.19 3.16 -0.48
C PHE A 56 -0.50 3.10 -1.85
N ILE A 57 -1.83 2.96 -1.88
CA ILE A 57 -2.63 2.99 -3.12
C ILE A 57 -2.43 4.33 -3.83
N SER A 58 -2.57 5.45 -3.09
CA SER A 58 -2.41 6.80 -3.64
C SER A 58 -1.00 7.02 -4.21
N LYS A 59 0.05 6.53 -3.54
CA LYS A 59 1.43 6.61 -4.06
C LYS A 59 1.64 5.76 -5.31
N GLY A 60 0.96 4.63 -5.44
CA GLY A 60 0.99 3.76 -6.61
C GLY A 60 0.13 4.26 -7.77
N GLN A 61 -0.64 5.34 -7.60
CA GLN A 61 -1.44 5.93 -8.65
C GLN A 61 -0.51 6.56 -9.69
N THR A 62 -0.39 5.91 -10.84
CA THR A 62 0.14 6.53 -12.05
C THR A 62 -1.02 7.10 -12.84
N ASP A 63 -0.86 8.32 -13.35
CA ASP A 63 -1.71 8.82 -14.42
C ASP A 63 -1.55 7.86 -15.63
N PRO A 64 -2.64 7.31 -16.17
CA PRO A 64 -2.55 6.46 -17.34
C PRO A 64 -2.08 7.32 -18.51
N TRP A 65 -0.81 7.14 -18.89
CA TRP A 65 -0.15 7.74 -20.04
C TRP A 65 -0.73 9.09 -20.47
N ARG A 66 -0.22 10.19 -19.91
CA ARG A 66 -0.32 11.48 -20.58
C ARG A 66 0.34 11.39 -21.94
N GLU A 67 -0.47 11.36 -22.98
CA GLU A 67 -0.14 11.82 -24.31
C GLU A 67 0.29 13.30 -24.23
N SER A 68 1.51 13.56 -23.74
CA SER A 68 2.16 14.84 -23.98
C SER A 68 2.69 14.79 -25.40
N ASN A 69 1.77 15.12 -26.31
CA ASN A 69 2.00 15.55 -27.67
C ASN A 69 3.37 16.26 -27.78
N LYS A 70 4.38 15.58 -28.32
CA LYS A 70 5.66 16.20 -28.66
C LYS A 70 5.43 17.06 -29.89
N VAL A 71 4.97 18.29 -29.65
CA VAL A 71 5.10 19.40 -30.59
C VAL A 71 6.58 19.83 -30.67
N ARG A 72 7.40 19.09 -31.41
CA ARG A 72 8.74 19.51 -31.88
C ARG A 72 9.08 18.68 -33.14
N GLY A 73 9.19 19.19 -34.35
CA GLY A 73 9.05 20.53 -34.89
C GLY A 73 9.12 20.43 -36.42
N GLN A 74 8.44 21.34 -37.10
CA GLN A 74 8.75 21.71 -38.49
C GLN A 74 10.20 22.20 -38.56
N GLY A 75 10.86 21.91 -39.68
CA GLY A 75 12.20 22.38 -40.03
C GLY A 75 12.80 21.49 -41.10
#